data_AF-A0A498L257-F1
#
_entry.id   AF-A0A498L257-F1
#
_cell.length_a   1.000
_cell.length_b   1.000
_cell.length_c   1.000
_cell.angle_alpha   90.00
_cell.angle_beta   90.00
_cell.angle_gamma   90.00
#
_symmetry.space_group_name_H-M   'P 1'
#
loop_
_entity.id
_entity.type
_entity.pdbx_description
1 polymer ?
#
loop_
_entity_poly.entity_id
_entity_poly.type
_entity_poly.pdbx_seq_one_letter_code
_entity_poly.pdbx_strand_id
1 'polypeptide(L)'
;MPNEHFASSNRCSLTAEDLNRQWLKPDPNLSPTIYHTKGFLYYLNSIGRTPLVFCDYHGHSRKKNVFLYGCSMKETLWQSGSTINTASLKEDPGYRTIAKTLDRIAPAFSFNSCNYLVEKSRASTARVVVWREIGVLRSYTMESTYNGCNQGIYKGLQTGTRELEEMGMKFSQSLLTLRRNAIHYNSRLIHHASALLDLDDRLLDHKSNK
;
A
#
# COMPACT_ATOMS: atom_id res chain seq x y z
N MET A 1 15.79 5.45 5.60
CA MET A 1 16.51 6.74 5.45
C MET A 1 17.83 6.64 6.22
N PRO A 2 19.02 6.77 5.62
CA PRO A 2 20.28 6.58 6.35
C PRO A 2 20.72 7.75 7.28
N ASN A 3 20.00 8.88 7.35
CA ASN A 3 20.42 10.06 8.12
C ASN A 3 19.43 10.53 9.20
N GLU A 4 18.49 9.69 9.65
CA GLU A 4 17.45 10.08 10.64
C GLU A 4 17.77 9.65 12.10
N HIS A 5 19.04 9.41 12.45
CA HIS A 5 19.38 8.88 13.79
C HIS A 5 19.42 9.90 14.95
N PHE A 6 19.18 11.20 14.73
CA PHE A 6 19.28 12.20 15.81
C PHE A 6 18.11 13.18 15.97
N ALA A 7 16.97 12.98 15.28
CA ALA A 7 15.77 13.76 15.52
C ALA A 7 14.58 12.83 15.78
N SER A 8 14.15 12.74 17.05
CA SER A 8 12.92 12.06 17.44
C SER A 8 11.68 12.87 17.02
N SER A 9 11.49 13.09 15.72
CA SER A 9 10.29 13.69 15.16
C SER A 9 9.52 12.65 14.35
N ASN A 10 8.51 12.03 14.96
CA ASN A 10 7.65 10.99 14.37
C ASN A 10 6.93 11.38 13.04
N ARG A 11 7.13 12.60 12.51
CA ARG A 11 6.47 13.10 11.29
C ARG A 11 7.27 14.10 10.46
N CYS A 12 8.43 14.56 10.92
CA CYS A 12 9.05 15.76 10.33
C CYS A 12 10.50 15.52 9.89
N SER A 13 10.90 16.17 8.79
CA SER A 13 12.29 16.32 8.37
C SER A 13 13.10 17.19 9.34
N LEU A 14 14.41 17.34 9.10
CA LEU A 14 15.28 18.29 9.81
C LEU A 14 14.81 19.75 9.67
N THR A 15 13.92 20.06 8.73
CA THR A 15 13.29 21.37 8.53
C THR A 15 11.89 21.47 9.16
N ALA A 16 11.50 20.50 9.99
CA ALA A 16 10.19 20.39 10.64
C ALA A 16 9.00 20.17 9.70
N GLU A 17 9.22 19.87 8.41
CA GLU A 17 8.15 19.65 7.45
C GLU A 17 7.68 18.18 7.41
N ASP A 18 6.37 17.97 7.28
CA ASP A 18 5.81 16.64 6.96
C ASP A 18 6.24 16.26 5.53
N LEU A 19 7.26 15.39 5.44
CA LEU A 19 7.78 14.88 4.17
C LEU A 19 6.66 14.29 3.31
N ASN A 20 5.67 13.63 3.90
CA ASN A 20 4.54 13.10 3.15
C ASN A 20 3.50 14.18 2.76
N ARG A 21 3.84 15.47 2.79
CA ARG A 21 3.07 16.57 2.16
C ARG A 21 3.83 17.31 1.07
N GLN A 22 5.09 16.96 0.83
CA GLN A 22 5.95 17.68 -0.11
C GLN A 22 5.98 17.06 -1.52
N TRP A 23 5.22 15.99 -1.79
CA TRP A 23 5.33 15.26 -3.06
C TRP A 23 4.77 16.02 -4.27
N LEU A 24 3.82 16.96 -4.07
CA LEU A 24 3.24 17.70 -5.19
C LEU A 24 4.29 18.61 -5.85
N LYS A 25 5.04 19.35 -5.04
CA LYS A 25 6.08 20.28 -5.48
C LYS A 25 7.28 20.20 -4.53
N PRO A 26 8.07 19.10 -4.58
CA PRO A 26 9.22 18.96 -3.71
C PRO A 26 10.29 19.98 -4.07
N ASP A 27 11.01 20.45 -3.07
CA ASP A 27 12.14 21.36 -3.22
C ASP A 27 13.45 20.56 -3.14
N PRO A 28 14.39 20.73 -4.09
CA PRO A 28 15.63 19.96 -4.14
C PRO A 28 16.56 20.23 -2.94
N ASN A 29 16.42 21.36 -2.26
CA ASN A 29 17.23 21.70 -1.08
C ASN A 29 16.52 21.32 0.23
N LEU A 30 15.20 21.57 0.34
CA LEU A 30 14.44 21.32 1.57
C LEU A 30 13.90 19.89 1.69
N SER A 31 13.58 19.24 0.57
CA SER A 31 13.07 17.86 0.50
C SER A 31 13.80 17.03 -0.57
N PRO A 32 15.15 16.97 -0.54
CA PRO A 32 15.97 16.34 -1.58
C PRO A 32 15.58 14.89 -1.84
N THR A 33 15.27 14.12 -0.80
CA THR A 33 14.88 12.71 -0.96
C THR A 33 13.61 12.57 -1.78
N ILE A 34 12.59 13.39 -1.52
CA ILE A 34 11.33 13.35 -2.27
C ILE A 34 11.55 13.85 -3.69
N TYR A 35 12.29 14.95 -3.85
CA TYR A 35 12.62 15.51 -5.15
C TYR A 35 13.27 14.45 -6.06
N HIS A 36 14.33 13.80 -5.58
CA HIS A 36 15.05 12.79 -6.35
C HIS A 36 14.27 11.48 -6.52
N THR A 37 13.51 11.03 -5.51
CA THR A 37 12.63 9.85 -5.67
C THR A 37 11.54 10.11 -6.71
N LYS A 38 10.89 11.28 -6.69
CA LYS A 38 9.90 11.65 -7.71
C LYS A 38 10.53 11.74 -9.10
N GLY A 39 11.72 12.33 -9.21
CA GLY A 39 12.50 12.37 -10.45
C GLY A 39 12.83 10.97 -10.99
N PHE A 40 13.24 10.04 -10.12
CA PHE A 40 13.49 8.64 -10.52
C PHE A 40 12.22 7.94 -11.02
N LEU A 41 11.08 8.17 -10.38
CA LEU A 41 9.79 7.63 -10.83
C LEU A 41 9.38 8.16 -12.21
N TYR A 42 9.60 9.46 -12.48
CA TYR A 42 9.40 10.02 -13.82
C TYR A 42 10.34 9.40 -14.84
N TYR A 43 11.61 9.24 -14.50
CA TYR A 43 12.58 8.60 -15.40
C TYR A 43 12.17 7.16 -15.74
N LEU A 44 11.77 6.37 -14.74
CA LEU A 44 11.26 5.02 -14.97
C LEU A 44 10.03 5.04 -15.88
N ASN A 45 9.10 5.97 -15.67
CA ASN A 45 7.94 6.12 -16.54
C ASN A 45 8.33 6.48 -17.98
N SER A 46 9.27 7.43 -18.17
CA SER A 46 9.69 7.88 -19.50
C SER A 46 10.38 6.81 -20.34
N ILE A 47 10.98 5.80 -19.69
CA ILE A 47 11.61 4.65 -20.37
C ILE A 47 10.70 3.41 -20.42
N GLY A 48 9.40 3.56 -20.13
CA GLY A 48 8.43 2.46 -20.18
C GLY A 48 8.59 1.43 -19.06
N ARG A 49 9.25 1.78 -17.95
CA ARG A 49 9.48 0.94 -16.77
C ARG A 49 8.72 1.43 -15.55
N THR A 50 7.54 2.01 -15.74
CA THR A 50 6.65 2.45 -14.66
C THR A 50 6.43 1.32 -13.64
N PRO A 51 6.62 1.56 -12.32
CA PRO A 51 6.39 0.54 -11.32
C PRO A 51 4.94 0.01 -11.35
N LEU A 52 4.79 -1.30 -11.19
CA LEU A 52 3.46 -1.94 -11.10
C LEU A 52 2.75 -1.60 -9.78
N VAL A 53 3.53 -1.33 -8.73
CA VAL A 53 3.08 -1.07 -7.36
C VAL A 53 4.00 -0.03 -6.74
N PHE A 54 3.42 0.90 -5.98
CA PHE A 54 4.12 1.81 -5.09
C PHE A 54 3.51 1.67 -3.70
N CYS A 55 4.33 1.56 -2.65
CA CYS A 55 3.85 1.45 -1.28
C CYS A 55 4.69 2.33 -0.36
N ASP A 56 4.04 3.27 0.31
CA ASP A 56 4.59 4.16 1.33
C ASP A 56 4.19 3.63 2.72
N TYR A 57 5.16 3.23 3.54
CA TYR A 57 4.90 2.51 4.81
C TYR A 57 4.89 3.47 6.00
N HIS A 58 3.83 3.42 6.81
CA HIS A 58 3.55 4.32 7.92
C HIS A 58 3.08 3.56 9.16
N GLY A 59 3.16 4.23 10.31
CA GLY A 59 2.54 3.79 11.55
C GLY A 59 1.29 4.60 11.90
N HIS A 60 0.26 3.92 12.38
CA HIS A 60 -1.02 4.52 12.72
C HIS A 60 -1.32 4.39 14.22
N SER A 61 -1.43 5.54 14.90
CA SER A 61 -1.54 5.57 16.37
C SER A 61 -2.90 5.16 16.93
N ARG A 62 -3.98 5.29 16.15
CA ARG A 62 -5.37 5.10 16.65
C ARG A 62 -6.04 3.82 16.15
N LYS A 63 -6.14 3.67 14.82
CA LYS A 63 -6.71 2.49 14.16
C LYS A 63 -5.88 1.25 14.49
N LYS A 64 -6.59 0.13 14.65
CA LYS A 64 -6.03 -1.20 14.88
C LYS A 64 -5.76 -1.92 13.56
N ASN A 65 -4.96 -2.99 13.61
CA ASN A 65 -4.53 -3.81 12.47
C ASN A 65 -3.66 -3.06 11.45
N VAL A 66 -3.26 -3.78 10.39
CA VAL A 66 -2.60 -3.21 9.20
C VAL A 66 -3.63 -3.00 8.10
N PHE A 67 -3.58 -1.89 7.38
CA PHE A 67 -4.50 -1.61 6.27
C PHE A 67 -3.88 -0.70 5.20
N LEU A 68 -4.52 -0.63 4.03
CA LEU A 68 -4.08 0.24 2.93
C LEU A 68 -4.99 1.43 2.73
N TYR A 69 -4.38 2.58 2.53
CA TYR A 69 -4.98 3.69 1.82
C TYR A 69 -4.57 3.61 0.34
N GLY A 70 -5.51 3.70 -0.59
CA GLY A 70 -5.26 3.63 -2.05
C GLY A 70 -5.96 4.77 -2.82
N CYS A 71 -6.01 4.75 -4.15
CA CYS A 71 -6.66 5.83 -4.90
C CYS A 71 -7.73 5.30 -5.86
N SER A 72 -8.94 5.85 -5.76
CA SER A 72 -10.05 5.64 -6.69
C SER A 72 -10.73 6.97 -7.03
N MET A 73 -10.82 7.27 -8.32
CA MET A 73 -11.63 8.38 -8.83
C MET A 73 -13.11 8.14 -8.57
N LYS A 74 -13.60 6.90 -8.73
CA LYS A 74 -15.02 6.59 -8.50
C LYS A 74 -15.43 6.84 -7.06
N GLU A 75 -14.66 6.33 -6.10
CA GLU A 75 -14.96 6.54 -4.68
C GLU A 75 -14.87 8.02 -4.30
N THR A 76 -13.92 8.75 -4.91
CA THR A 76 -13.77 10.18 -4.67
C THR A 76 -14.94 10.99 -5.23
N LEU A 77 -15.38 10.71 -6.45
CA LEU A 77 -16.53 11.39 -7.06
C LEU A 77 -17.82 11.07 -6.30
N TRP A 78 -18.04 9.81 -5.95
CA TRP A 78 -19.20 9.36 -5.18
C TRP A 78 -19.33 10.10 -3.84
N GLN A 79 -18.25 10.20 -3.07
CA GLN A 79 -18.28 10.86 -1.77
C GLN A 79 -18.30 12.39 -1.86
N SER A 80 -17.83 12.98 -2.96
CA SER A 80 -17.87 14.42 -3.18
C SER A 80 -19.27 14.97 -3.52
N GLY A 81 -20.27 14.11 -3.69
CA GLY A 81 -21.62 14.52 -4.12
C GLY A 81 -21.66 15.09 -5.54
N SER A 82 -20.66 14.74 -6.37
CA SER A 82 -20.57 15.24 -7.73
C SER A 82 -21.76 14.78 -8.57
N THR A 83 -22.32 15.68 -9.37
CA THR A 83 -23.39 15.37 -10.35
C THR A 83 -22.87 14.60 -11.57
N ILE A 84 -21.55 14.35 -11.65
CA ILE A 84 -20.95 13.56 -12.72
C ILE A 84 -21.47 12.12 -12.63
N ASN A 85 -22.16 11.68 -13.68
CA ASN A 85 -22.58 10.29 -13.81
C ASN A 85 -21.35 9.37 -13.91
N THR A 86 -21.04 8.67 -12.82
CA THR A 86 -19.89 7.74 -12.75
C THR A 86 -20.15 6.40 -13.44
N ALA A 87 -21.36 6.14 -13.94
CA ALA A 87 -21.70 4.89 -14.63
C ALA A 87 -20.91 4.70 -15.94
N SER A 88 -20.54 5.80 -16.61
CA SER A 88 -19.70 5.77 -17.81
C SER A 88 -18.19 5.75 -17.50
N LEU A 89 -17.79 6.05 -16.25
CA LEU A 89 -16.38 6.03 -15.86
C LEU A 89 -15.90 4.58 -15.81
N LYS A 90 -14.99 4.20 -16.71
CA LYS A 90 -14.29 2.92 -16.62
C LYS A 90 -13.05 3.11 -15.75
N GLU A 91 -13.07 2.54 -14.54
CA GLU A 91 -11.93 2.49 -13.63
C GLU A 91 -11.52 1.03 -13.47
N ASP A 92 -10.22 0.75 -13.63
CA ASP A 92 -9.68 -0.59 -13.39
C ASP A 92 -9.77 -0.93 -11.89
N PRO A 93 -10.52 -1.96 -11.47
CA PRO A 93 -10.63 -2.36 -10.07
C PRO A 93 -9.33 -2.97 -9.50
N GLY A 94 -8.28 -3.10 -10.31
CA GLY A 94 -6.98 -3.66 -9.97
C GLY A 94 -6.27 -2.97 -8.81
N TYR A 95 -6.66 -1.75 -8.45
CA TYR A 95 -6.19 -1.07 -7.24
C TYR A 95 -6.61 -1.78 -5.93
N ARG A 96 -7.53 -2.77 -5.98
CA ARG A 96 -7.92 -3.58 -4.79
C ARG A 96 -7.24 -4.95 -4.72
N THR A 97 -6.52 -5.38 -5.77
CA THR A 97 -6.02 -6.76 -5.89
C THR A 97 -5.09 -7.17 -4.75
N ILE A 98 -4.16 -6.30 -4.35
CA ILE A 98 -3.25 -6.56 -3.24
C ILE A 98 -4.02 -6.66 -1.93
N ALA A 99 -4.89 -5.67 -1.64
CA ALA A 99 -5.66 -5.65 -0.40
C ALA A 99 -6.54 -6.91 -0.24
N LYS A 100 -7.23 -7.34 -1.31
CA LYS A 100 -8.03 -8.58 -1.30
C LYS A 100 -7.19 -9.84 -1.10
N THR A 101 -5.93 -9.82 -1.53
CA THR A 101 -5.03 -10.96 -1.33
C THR A 101 -4.51 -10.97 0.10
N LEU A 102 -4.08 -9.83 0.60
CA LEU A 102 -3.63 -9.68 1.99
C LEU A 102 -4.70 -10.05 3.00
N ASP A 103 -5.96 -9.69 2.75
CA ASP A 103 -7.08 -10.05 3.63
C ASP A 103 -7.24 -11.57 3.82
N ARG A 104 -6.82 -12.35 2.83
CA ARG A 104 -6.86 -13.81 2.89
C ARG A 104 -5.63 -14.40 3.58
N ILE A 105 -4.44 -13.85 3.31
CA ILE A 105 -3.17 -14.50 3.67
C ILE A 105 -2.44 -13.87 4.86
N ALA A 106 -2.80 -12.65 5.25
CA ALA A 106 -2.11 -11.89 6.28
C ALA A 106 -3.02 -11.68 7.50
N PRO A 107 -2.76 -12.38 8.63
CA PRO A 107 -3.66 -12.33 9.79
C PRO A 107 -3.82 -10.93 10.40
N ALA A 108 -2.78 -10.09 10.31
CA ALA A 108 -2.79 -8.72 10.80
C ALA A 108 -3.47 -7.73 9.86
N PHE A 109 -3.81 -8.12 8.62
CA PHE A 109 -4.36 -7.20 7.62
C PHE A 109 -5.88 -7.10 7.70
N SER A 110 -6.43 -5.88 7.63
CA SER A 110 -7.87 -5.62 7.69
C SER A 110 -8.34 -4.92 6.41
N PHE A 111 -8.98 -5.66 5.49
CA PHE A 111 -9.53 -5.08 4.27
C PHE A 111 -10.62 -4.03 4.54
N ASN A 112 -11.47 -4.29 5.53
CA ASN A 112 -12.54 -3.36 5.92
C ASN A 112 -12.03 -2.02 6.45
N SER A 113 -10.77 -1.96 6.89
CA SER A 113 -10.14 -0.72 7.34
C SER A 113 -9.49 0.09 6.20
N CYS A 114 -9.41 -0.49 4.99
CA CYS A 114 -8.85 0.16 3.82
C CYS A 114 -9.78 1.27 3.29
N ASN A 115 -9.19 2.32 2.70
CA ASN A 115 -9.95 3.42 2.09
C ASN A 115 -9.25 3.93 0.82
N TYR A 116 -9.98 4.13 -0.26
CA TYR A 116 -9.43 4.56 -1.56
C TYR A 116 -9.88 5.97 -1.97
N LEU A 117 -10.59 6.68 -1.09
CA LEU A 117 -10.90 8.09 -1.22
C LEU A 117 -9.63 8.94 -1.31
N VAL A 118 -9.62 9.89 -2.25
CA VAL A 118 -8.61 10.94 -2.36
C VAL A 118 -9.18 12.25 -1.84
N GLU A 119 -8.84 12.60 -0.61
CA GLU A 119 -9.21 13.89 -0.01
C GLU A 119 -8.29 15.02 -0.51
N LYS A 120 -8.83 16.24 -0.63
CA LYS A 120 -8.05 17.44 -1.02
C LYS A 120 -6.84 17.67 -0.11
N SER A 121 -7.00 17.45 1.20
CA SER A 121 -5.93 17.58 2.21
C SER A 121 -4.78 16.57 2.05
N ARG A 122 -4.98 15.53 1.22
CA ARG A 122 -4.02 14.46 0.93
C ARG A 122 -3.45 14.54 -0.48
N ALA A 123 -3.81 15.58 -1.24
CA ALA A 123 -3.44 15.73 -2.65
C ALA A 123 -1.93 15.81 -2.91
N SER A 124 -1.15 16.13 -1.88
CA SER A 124 0.31 16.23 -1.91
C SER A 124 1.05 15.08 -1.21
N THR A 125 0.34 14.00 -0.87
CA THR A 125 0.98 12.77 -0.34
C THR A 125 1.58 11.92 -1.44
N ALA A 126 2.57 11.09 -1.08
CA ALA A 126 3.26 10.19 -1.98
C ALA A 126 2.30 9.34 -2.81
N ARG A 127 1.42 8.62 -2.12
CA ARG A 127 0.39 7.77 -2.71
C ARG A 127 -0.39 8.48 -3.82
N VAL A 128 -0.88 9.69 -3.55
CA VAL A 128 -1.76 10.42 -4.48
C VAL A 128 -0.97 10.98 -5.66
N VAL A 129 0.22 11.53 -5.42
CA VAL A 129 1.07 12.07 -6.49
C VAL A 129 1.56 10.95 -7.41
N VAL A 130 2.02 9.84 -6.86
CA VAL A 130 2.51 8.70 -7.64
C VAL A 130 1.38 8.06 -8.47
N TRP A 131 0.17 8.00 -7.92
CA TRP A 131 -1.00 7.55 -8.67
C TRP A 131 -1.37 8.51 -9.81
N ARG A 132 -1.49 9.81 -9.51
CA ARG A 132 -2.03 10.81 -10.44
C ARG A 132 -1.03 11.23 -11.52
N GLU A 133 0.23 11.43 -11.16
CA GLU A 133 1.25 12.02 -12.05
C GLU A 133 2.13 10.96 -12.70
N ILE A 134 2.37 9.82 -12.05
CA ILE A 134 3.22 8.73 -12.58
C ILE A 134 2.38 7.60 -13.19
N GLY A 135 1.08 7.53 -12.86
CA GLY A 135 0.15 6.53 -13.41
C GLY A 135 0.24 5.16 -12.75
N VAL A 136 0.78 5.06 -11.53
CA VAL A 136 0.85 3.79 -10.80
C VAL A 136 -0.53 3.49 -10.19
N LEU A 137 -1.28 2.57 -10.81
CA LEU A 137 -2.63 2.18 -10.37
C LEU A 137 -2.66 1.68 -8.92
N ARG A 138 -1.64 0.90 -8.52
CA ARG A 138 -1.51 0.28 -7.19
C ARG A 138 -0.56 1.09 -6.34
N SER A 139 -0.88 2.36 -6.16
CA SER A 139 -0.17 3.29 -5.29
C SER A 139 -0.86 3.31 -3.93
N TYR A 140 -0.13 2.97 -2.88
CA TYR A 140 -0.67 2.82 -1.53
C TYR A 140 0.12 3.57 -0.48
N THR A 141 -0.57 3.88 0.61
CA THR A 141 0.03 4.05 1.92
C THR A 141 -0.37 2.85 2.76
N MET A 142 0.59 2.07 3.26
CA MET A 142 0.34 1.01 4.23
C MET A 142 0.48 1.55 5.63
N GLU A 143 -0.54 1.35 6.45
CA GLU A 143 -0.61 1.85 7.82
C GLU A 143 -0.58 0.68 8.78
N SER A 144 0.47 0.59 9.60
CA SER A 144 0.63 -0.42 10.64
C SER A 144 0.23 0.12 12.01
N THR A 145 -0.64 -0.58 12.72
CA THR A 145 -1.13 -0.18 14.05
C THR A 145 -0.03 -0.05 15.11
N TYR A 146 -0.11 1.01 15.93
CA TYR A 146 0.54 1.08 17.25
C TYR A 146 -0.40 0.70 18.41
N ASN A 147 -1.67 0.45 18.11
CA ASN A 147 -2.73 0.16 19.08
C ASN A 147 -3.11 -1.33 19.10
N GLY A 148 -2.22 -2.19 18.60
CA GLY A 148 -2.40 -3.62 18.46
C GLY A 148 -3.46 -4.04 17.44
N CYS A 149 -3.69 -5.35 17.36
CA CYS A 149 -4.67 -5.98 16.47
C CYS A 149 -5.96 -6.34 17.22
N ASN A 150 -7.10 -6.32 16.53
CA ASN A 150 -8.40 -6.72 17.10
C ASN A 150 -9.06 -7.89 16.36
N GLN A 151 -8.34 -8.51 15.42
CA GLN A 151 -8.81 -9.65 14.61
C GLN A 151 -7.70 -10.69 14.42
N GLY A 152 -8.08 -11.87 13.94
CA GLY A 152 -7.17 -12.98 13.66
C GLY A 152 -6.44 -13.49 14.89
N ILE A 153 -5.35 -14.23 14.65
CA ILE A 153 -4.49 -14.81 15.70
C ILE A 153 -3.78 -13.75 16.55
N TYR A 154 -3.75 -12.50 16.09
CA TYR A 154 -3.12 -11.37 16.79
C TYR A 154 -4.10 -10.53 17.61
N LYS A 155 -5.38 -10.93 17.69
CA LYS A 155 -6.38 -10.19 18.46
C LYS A 155 -5.95 -10.00 19.91
N GLY A 156 -5.86 -8.74 20.34
CA GLY A 156 -5.43 -8.34 21.68
C GLY A 156 -3.91 -8.20 21.84
N LEU A 157 -3.12 -8.51 20.81
CA LEU A 157 -1.66 -8.42 20.83
C LEU A 157 -1.17 -7.11 20.20
N GLN A 158 -0.01 -6.65 20.66
CA GLN A 158 0.73 -5.55 20.04
C GLN A 158 1.53 -6.07 18.84
N THR A 159 1.70 -5.22 17.83
CA THR A 159 2.50 -5.54 16.65
C THR A 159 3.98 -5.29 16.96
N GLY A 160 4.77 -6.37 17.01
CA GLY A 160 6.23 -6.31 17.14
C GLY A 160 6.93 -6.45 15.80
N THR A 161 8.26 -6.50 15.83
CA THR A 161 9.10 -6.68 14.63
C THR A 161 8.72 -7.92 13.85
N ARG A 162 8.45 -9.04 14.53
CA ARG A 162 8.09 -10.31 13.90
C ARG A 162 6.81 -10.19 13.08
N GLU A 163 5.78 -9.54 13.61
CA GLU A 163 4.51 -9.35 12.90
C GLU A 163 4.65 -8.38 11.73
N LEU A 164 5.52 -7.36 11.86
CA LEU A 164 5.85 -6.45 10.75
C LEU A 164 6.63 -7.17 9.62
N GLU A 165 7.57 -8.04 9.97
CA GLU A 165 8.30 -8.87 9.02
C GLU A 165 7.38 -9.87 8.31
N GLU A 166 6.48 -10.51 9.06
CA GLU A 166 5.44 -11.37 8.48
C GLU A 166 4.56 -10.57 7.51
N MET A 167 4.10 -9.38 7.90
CA MET A 167 3.30 -8.52 7.03
C MET A 167 4.05 -8.14 5.74
N GLY A 168 5.36 -7.84 5.84
CA GLY A 168 6.22 -7.59 4.68
C GLY A 168 6.38 -8.81 3.77
N MET A 169 6.52 -10.00 4.36
CA MET A 169 6.54 -11.27 3.62
C MET A 169 5.21 -11.50 2.89
N LYS A 170 4.07 -11.36 3.57
CA LYS A 170 2.73 -11.54 2.97
C LYS A 170 2.45 -10.47 1.91
N PHE A 171 2.91 -9.23 2.08
CA PHE A 171 2.87 -8.21 1.04
C PHE A 171 3.63 -8.65 -0.21
N SER A 172 4.86 -9.14 -0.04
CA SER A 172 5.67 -9.65 -1.15
C SER A 172 5.00 -10.83 -1.86
N GLN A 173 4.41 -11.77 -1.11
CA GLN A 173 3.61 -12.87 -1.68
C GLN A 173 2.42 -12.35 -2.49
N SER A 174 1.72 -11.31 -2.01
CA SER A 174 0.58 -10.73 -2.72
C SER A 174 0.95 -10.15 -4.09
N LEU A 175 2.19 -9.71 -4.29
CA LEU A 175 2.68 -9.21 -5.58
C LEU A 175 2.66 -10.29 -6.67
N LEU A 176 2.76 -11.56 -6.31
CA LEU A 176 2.70 -12.68 -7.25
C LEU A 176 1.32 -12.78 -7.92
N THR A 177 0.26 -12.31 -7.26
CA THR A 177 -1.09 -12.28 -7.86
C THR A 177 -1.20 -11.30 -9.02
N LEU A 178 -0.31 -10.32 -9.09
CA LEU A 178 -0.26 -9.35 -10.19
C LEU A 178 0.39 -9.93 -11.45
N ARG A 179 1.22 -10.97 -11.31
CA ARG A 179 1.84 -11.68 -12.45
C ARG A 179 0.86 -12.51 -13.27
N ARG A 180 -0.30 -12.91 -12.70
CA ARG A 180 -1.33 -13.68 -13.43
C ARG A 180 -1.89 -12.95 -14.65
N ASN A 181 -1.80 -11.61 -14.70
CA ASN A 181 -2.31 -10.81 -15.82
C ASN A 181 -1.21 -10.29 -16.76
N ALA A 182 0.07 -10.64 -16.54
CA ALA A 182 1.18 -10.02 -17.25
C ALA A 182 2.08 -11.00 -18.04
N ILE A 183 2.04 -12.32 -17.80
CA ILE A 183 3.12 -13.17 -18.29
C ILE A 183 2.65 -14.58 -18.75
N HIS A 184 2.62 -14.77 -20.07
CA HIS A 184 2.76 -16.05 -20.79
C HIS A 184 4.20 -16.63 -20.76
N TYR A 185 5.11 -16.10 -19.95
CA TYR A 185 6.49 -16.58 -19.79
C TYR A 185 6.75 -17.24 -18.41
N ASN A 186 7.07 -18.53 -18.49
CA ASN A 186 7.62 -19.38 -17.44
C ASN A 186 6.61 -20.04 -16.48
N SER A 187 6.02 -21.14 -16.97
CA SER A 187 5.08 -22.03 -16.27
C SER A 187 5.61 -22.62 -14.96
N ARG A 188 6.94 -22.70 -14.79
CA ARG A 188 7.55 -23.36 -13.62
C ARG A 188 7.36 -22.56 -12.32
N LEU A 189 7.39 -21.24 -12.37
CA LEU A 189 7.21 -20.39 -11.17
C LEU A 189 5.74 -20.31 -10.72
N ILE A 190 4.80 -20.43 -11.66
CA ILE A 190 3.36 -20.33 -11.41
C ILE A 190 2.88 -21.52 -10.56
N HIS A 191 3.38 -22.72 -10.84
CA HIS A 191 3.04 -23.91 -10.04
C HIS A 191 3.52 -23.81 -8.58
N HIS A 192 4.71 -23.27 -8.34
CA HIS A 192 5.21 -23.08 -6.97
C HIS A 192 4.43 -21.99 -6.23
N ALA A 193 4.06 -20.89 -6.89
CA ALA A 193 3.27 -19.82 -6.27
C ALA A 193 1.84 -20.28 -5.91
N SER A 194 1.17 -21.06 -6.77
CA SER A 194 -0.14 -21.65 -6.45
C SER A 194 -0.01 -22.64 -5.30
N ALA A 195 0.98 -23.54 -5.36
CA ALA A 195 1.20 -24.53 -4.31
C ALA A 195 1.49 -23.87 -2.94
N LEU A 196 2.25 -22.77 -2.90
CA LEU A 196 2.51 -22.02 -1.66
C LEU A 196 1.25 -21.36 -1.09
N LEU A 197 0.37 -20.82 -1.95
CA LEU A 197 -0.90 -20.23 -1.52
C LEU A 197 -1.89 -21.32 -1.06
N ASP A 198 -1.94 -22.45 -1.75
CA ASP A 198 -2.84 -23.59 -1.45
C ASP A 198 -2.34 -24.46 -0.27
N LEU A 199 -1.06 -24.36 0.10
CA LEU A 199 -0.49 -25.03 1.29
C LEU A 199 -0.84 -24.28 2.58
N ASP A 200 -0.86 -22.94 2.55
CA ASP A 200 -1.26 -22.13 3.70
C ASP A 200 -2.78 -22.29 4.00
N ASP A 201 -3.63 -22.37 2.97
CA ASP A 201 -5.08 -22.62 3.16
C ASP A 201 -5.35 -23.96 3.88
N ARG A 202 -4.62 -25.02 3.52
CA ARG A 202 -4.76 -26.35 4.17
C ARG A 202 -4.24 -26.39 5.61
N LEU A 203 -3.31 -25.51 5.98
CA LEU A 203 -2.79 -25.40 7.35
C LEU A 203 -3.71 -24.59 8.27
N LEU A 204 -4.52 -23.69 7.70
CA LEU A 204 -5.52 -22.91 8.45
C LEU A 204 -6.79 -23.72 8.77
N ASP A 205 -7.20 -24.63 7.88
CA ASP A 205 -8.37 -25.50 8.11
C ASP A 205 -8.15 -26.55 9.21
N HIS A 206 -6.90 -27.00 9.42
CA HIS A 206 -6.59 -28.01 10.44
C HIS A 206 -6.57 -27.49 11.88
N LYS A 207 -6.63 -26.16 12.12
CA LYS A 207 -6.64 -25.56 13.46
C LYS A 207 -8.03 -25.15 13.96
N SER A 208 -9.08 -25.34 13.16
CA SER A 208 -10.47 -25.01 13.54
C SER A 208 -11.28 -26.18 14.10
N ASN A 209 -10.67 -27.36 14.26
CA ASN A 209 -11.26 -28.51 14.95
C ASN A 209 -10.41 -28.89 16.17
N LYS A 210 -10.61 -28.17 17.28
CA LYS A 210 -10.45 -28.65 18.65
C LYS A 210 -11.05 -27.67 19.64
#